data_AF-W1VD67-F1
#
_entry.id   AF-W1VD67-F1
#
_cell.length_a   1.000
_cell.length_b   1.000
_cell.length_c   1.000
_cell.angle_alpha   90.00
_cell.angle_beta   90.00
_cell.angle_gamma   90.00
#
_symmetry.space_group_name_H-M   'P 1'
#
loop_
_entity.id
_entity.type
_entity.pdbx_description
1 polymer ?
#
loop_
_entity_poly.entity_id
_entity_poly.type
_entity_poly.pdbx_seq_one_letter_code
_entity_poly.pdbx_strand_id
1 'polypeptide(L)'
;MYTLDWKMREPYAYLNYFAVPPNGNEIFNRRYYSYDFGDVHYVVLDTMLYESNHEDNHDTHHPDLYDVQIQWLRQDLAANTKKWTVVLMHRDPFQYA
;
A
#
# COMPACT_ATOMS: atom_id res chain seq x y z
N MET A 1 -0.77 8.68 -8.13
CA MET A 1 -0.72 10.17 -8.20
C MET A 1 -0.93 10.57 -9.65
N TYR A 2 -1.49 11.74 -9.96
CA TYR A 2 -1.79 12.12 -11.35
C TYR A 2 -0.79 13.12 -11.94
N THR A 3 -0.52 13.01 -13.25
CA THR A 3 0.14 14.03 -14.07
C THR A 3 -0.81 15.20 -14.36
N LEU A 4 -0.30 16.27 -14.98
CA LEU A 4 -1.14 17.42 -15.39
C LEU A 4 -2.19 17.07 -16.45
N ASP A 5 -1.96 15.99 -17.23
CA ASP A 5 -2.93 15.40 -18.16
C ASP A 5 -3.78 14.29 -17.52
N TRP A 6 -3.86 14.25 -16.18
CA TRP A 6 -4.71 13.34 -15.40
C TRP A 6 -4.42 11.85 -15.62
N LYS A 7 -3.17 11.50 -15.91
CA LYS A 7 -2.74 10.09 -16.00
C LYS A 7 -2.07 9.66 -14.71
N MET A 8 -2.32 8.42 -14.30
CA MET A 8 -1.65 7.84 -13.16
C MET A 8 -0.13 7.78 -13.40
N ARG A 9 0.64 8.09 -12.37
CA ARG A 9 2.09 7.97 -12.33
C ARG A 9 2.55 7.36 -11.02
N GLU A 10 3.72 6.74 -11.08
CA GLU A 10 4.45 6.22 -9.91
C GLU A 10 4.58 7.26 -8.79
N PRO A 11 4.53 6.83 -7.51
CA PRO A 11 4.51 7.70 -6.35
C PRO A 11 5.91 8.24 -5.96
N TYR A 12 6.73 8.64 -6.95
CA TYR A 12 8.13 9.04 -6.71
C TYR A 12 8.29 10.14 -5.66
N ALA A 13 7.40 11.14 -5.63
CA ALA A 13 7.46 12.20 -4.64
C ALA A 13 7.30 11.66 -3.22
N TYR A 14 6.33 10.77 -3.00
CA TYR A 14 6.13 10.13 -1.69
C TYR A 14 7.37 9.31 -1.29
N LEU A 15 7.88 8.47 -2.20
CA LEU A 15 9.03 7.60 -1.95
C LEU A 15 10.35 8.36 -1.70
N ASN A 16 10.44 9.62 -2.18
CA ASN A 16 11.60 10.48 -1.99
C ASN A 16 11.50 11.37 -0.75
N TYR A 17 10.29 11.82 -0.38
CA TYR A 17 10.12 12.76 0.74
C TYR A 17 9.95 12.08 2.09
N PHE A 18 9.40 10.86 2.13
CA PHE A 18 9.10 10.19 3.40
C PHE A 18 10.06 9.03 3.68
N ALA A 19 10.70 9.09 4.84
CA ALA A 19 11.47 8.00 5.39
C ALA A 19 10.51 7.05 6.14
N VAL A 20 10.07 6.00 5.45
CA VAL A 20 9.23 4.94 6.01
C VAL A 20 9.97 3.61 5.98
N PRO A 21 9.61 2.64 6.85
CA PRO A 21 10.23 1.33 6.87
C PRO A 21 10.19 0.62 5.51
N PRO A 22 11.23 -0.15 5.16
CA PRO A 22 11.18 -1.02 4.00
C PRO A 22 10.20 -2.18 4.25
N ASN A 23 9.68 -2.76 3.18
CA ASN A 23 8.76 -3.91 3.25
C ASN A 23 9.36 -5.22 2.73
N GLY A 24 10.64 -5.21 2.35
CA GLY A 24 11.36 -6.38 1.82
C GLY A 24 11.03 -6.72 0.36
N ASN A 25 10.17 -5.96 -0.32
CA ASN A 25 9.92 -6.10 -1.75
C ASN A 25 10.78 -5.10 -2.54
N GLU A 26 11.43 -5.54 -3.61
CA GLU A 26 12.31 -4.67 -4.42
C GLU A 26 11.52 -3.67 -5.28
N ILE A 27 10.39 -4.11 -5.84
CA ILE A 27 9.58 -3.36 -6.79
C ILE A 27 8.67 -2.36 -6.05
N PHE A 28 8.00 -2.83 -4.99
CA PHE A 28 7.00 -2.08 -4.24
C PHE A 28 7.51 -1.55 -2.91
N ASN A 29 8.84 -1.42 -2.77
CA ASN A 29 9.44 -1.01 -1.51
C ASN A 29 8.80 0.29 -0.99
N ARG A 30 8.47 0.32 0.31
CA ARG A 30 7.94 1.49 1.01
C ARG A 30 6.57 1.99 0.54
N ARG A 31 5.89 1.30 -0.40
CA ARG A 31 4.52 1.65 -0.82
C ARG A 31 3.47 1.20 0.19
N TYR A 32 3.66 0.01 0.73
CA TYR A 32 2.96 -0.56 1.88
C TYR A 32 4.03 -1.07 2.86
N TYR A 33 3.77 -1.04 4.15
CA TYR A 33 4.76 -1.44 5.17
C TYR A 33 4.08 -1.63 6.52
N SER A 34 4.80 -2.24 7.46
CA SER A 34 4.37 -2.36 8.85
C SER A 34 5.45 -1.83 9.79
N TYR A 35 5.05 -1.48 11.01
CA TYR A 35 5.96 -1.14 12.09
C TYR A 35 5.29 -1.35 13.45
N ASP A 36 6.13 -1.57 14.45
CA ASP A 36 5.68 -1.72 15.83
C ASP A 36 5.92 -0.44 16.62
N PHE A 37 4.96 -0.09 17.46
CA PHE A 37 5.14 0.94 18.49
C PHE A 37 4.41 0.52 19.77
N GLY A 38 5.20 0.20 20.81
CA GLY A 38 4.68 -0.41 22.04
C GLY A 38 4.04 -1.77 21.77
N ASP A 39 2.79 -1.93 22.23
CA ASP A 39 1.98 -3.15 22.08
C ASP A 39 1.14 -3.19 20.80
N VAL A 40 1.38 -2.25 19.88
CA VAL A 40 0.61 -2.09 18.64
C VAL A 40 1.49 -2.38 17.43
N HIS A 41 0.97 -3.22 16.54
CA HIS A 41 1.47 -3.46 15.20
C HIS A 41 0.66 -2.64 14.20
N TYR A 42 1.30 -1.68 13.55
CA TYR A 42 0.67 -0.82 12.55
C TYR A 42 0.98 -1.36 11.16
N VAL A 43 -0.06 -1.46 10.34
CA VAL A 43 0.03 -1.90 8.94
C VAL A 43 -0.48 -0.78 8.05
N VAL A 44 0.33 -0.32 7.11
CA VAL A 44 -0.02 0.71 6.13
C VAL A 44 -0.19 0.04 4.77
N LEU A 45 -1.39 0.11 4.21
CA LEU A 45 -1.72 -0.48 2.91
C LEU A 45 -1.68 0.55 1.78
N ASP A 46 -1.20 0.13 0.61
CA ASP A 46 -1.32 0.89 -0.64
C ASP A 46 -2.65 0.55 -1.30
N THR A 47 -3.61 1.47 -1.18
CA THR A 47 -4.94 1.36 -1.79
C THR A 47 -5.03 1.90 -3.22
N MET A 48 -3.93 2.33 -3.84
CA MET A 48 -3.93 2.73 -5.26
C MET A 48 -4.23 1.57 -6.21
N LEU A 49 -4.27 0.33 -5.71
CA LEU A 49 -4.82 -0.85 -6.38
C LEU A 49 -6.16 -0.62 -7.07
N TYR A 50 -7.02 0.16 -6.44
CA TYR A 50 -8.36 0.48 -6.96
C TYR A 50 -8.32 1.45 -8.15
N GLU A 51 -7.25 2.22 -8.26
CA GLU A 51 -6.97 3.08 -9.41
C GLU A 51 -6.46 2.26 -10.60
N SER A 52 -5.68 1.20 -10.40
CA SER A 52 -5.14 0.38 -11.49
C SER A 52 -6.18 -0.39 -12.31
N ASN A 53 -7.36 -0.68 -11.72
CA ASN A 53 -8.42 -1.48 -12.33
C ASN A 53 -9.67 -0.66 -12.71
N HIS A 54 -9.65 0.66 -12.56
CA HIS A 54 -10.81 1.51 -12.85
C HIS A 54 -10.87 1.82 -14.35
N GLU A 55 -12.08 1.86 -14.96
CA GLU A 55 -12.24 2.03 -16.42
C GLU A 55 -11.61 3.32 -16.99
N ASP A 56 -11.42 4.33 -16.14
CA ASP A 56 -10.79 5.62 -16.45
C ASP A 56 -9.29 5.68 -16.11
N ASN A 57 -8.74 4.60 -15.53
CA ASN A 57 -7.38 4.55 -15.04
C ASN A 57 -6.75 3.17 -15.32
N HIS A 58 -6.01 3.11 -16.43
CA HIS A 58 -5.21 1.97 -16.80
C HIS A 58 -3.79 2.13 -16.27
N ASP A 59 -3.58 1.91 -14.97
CA ASP A 59 -2.21 1.73 -14.50
C ASP A 59 -1.66 0.41 -15.04
N THR A 60 -0.92 0.50 -16.13
CA THR A 60 -0.25 -0.64 -16.75
C THR A 60 1.10 -0.99 -16.10
N HIS A 61 1.57 -0.20 -15.13
CA HIS A 61 2.93 -0.37 -14.60
C HIS A 61 3.02 -1.54 -13.63
N HIS A 62 1.98 -1.78 -12.83
CA HIS A 62 2.01 -2.75 -11.74
C HIS A 62 0.69 -3.52 -11.57
N PRO A 63 0.33 -4.40 -12.54
CA PRO A 63 -0.87 -5.21 -12.45
C PRO A 63 -0.84 -6.22 -11.28
N ASP A 64 0.34 -6.53 -10.76
CA ASP A 64 0.59 -7.53 -9.72
C ASP A 64 0.59 -6.97 -8.30
N LEU A 65 0.50 -5.63 -8.12
CA LEU A 65 0.56 -4.99 -6.80
C LEU A 65 -0.46 -5.61 -5.81
N TYR A 66 -1.64 -6.02 -6.30
CA TYR A 66 -2.70 -6.57 -5.46
C TYR A 66 -2.23 -7.89 -4.84
N ASP A 67 -1.83 -8.83 -5.69
CA ASP A 67 -1.44 -10.17 -5.28
C ASP A 67 -0.17 -10.13 -4.42
N VAL A 68 0.80 -9.30 -4.80
CA VAL A 68 2.06 -9.15 -4.07
C VAL A 68 1.82 -8.54 -2.68
N GLN A 69 0.99 -7.50 -2.57
CA GLN A 69 0.68 -6.88 -1.28
C GLN A 69 -0.15 -7.81 -0.39
N ILE A 70 -1.11 -8.56 -0.94
CA ILE A 70 -1.89 -9.54 -0.18
C ILE A 70 -1.01 -10.66 0.36
N GLN A 71 -0.08 -11.18 -0.46
CA GLN A 71 0.85 -12.21 -0.02
C GLN A 71 1.75 -11.70 1.09
N TRP A 72 2.28 -10.48 0.96
CA TRP A 72 3.06 -9.83 2.00
C TRP A 72 2.26 -9.64 3.30
N LEU A 73 1.02 -9.13 3.20
CA LEU A 73 0.17 -8.86 4.35
C LEU A 73 -0.13 -10.13 5.15
N ARG A 74 -0.37 -11.26 4.46
CA ARG A 74 -0.59 -12.55 5.12
C ARG A 74 0.63 -12.99 5.92
N GLN A 75 1.83 -12.77 5.40
CA GLN A 75 3.08 -13.13 6.07
C GLN A 75 3.36 -12.22 7.27
N ASP A 76 3.18 -10.92 7.09
CA ASP A 76 3.34 -9.89 8.13
C ASP A 76 2.42 -10.17 9.33
N LEU A 77 1.13 -10.36 9.07
CA LEU A 77 0.14 -10.67 10.11
C LEU A 77 0.36 -12.04 10.78
N ALA A 78 0.87 -13.03 10.05
CA ALA A 78 1.19 -14.33 10.64
C ALA A 78 2.42 -14.29 11.57
N ALA A 79 3.35 -13.37 11.30
CA ALA A 79 4.54 -13.17 12.13
C ALA A 79 4.30 -12.24 13.34
N ASN A 80 3.23 -11.44 13.31
CA ASN A 80 2.91 -10.49 14.36
C ASN A 80 2.47 -11.16 15.68
N THR A 81 3.10 -10.77 16.78
CA THR A 81 2.77 -11.23 18.14
C THR A 81 2.27 -10.11 19.05
N LYS A 82 2.05 -8.90 18.52
CA LYS A 82 1.56 -7.74 19.29
C LYS A 82 0.11 -7.91 19.69
N LYS A 83 -0.28 -7.22 20.76
CA LYS A 83 -1.63 -7.29 21.32
C LYS A 83 -2.66 -6.66 20.39
N TRP A 84 -2.29 -5.55 19.75
CA TRP A 84 -3.18 -4.78 18.90
C TRP A 84 -2.62 -4.68 17.50
N THR A 85 -3.51 -4.76 16.51
CA THR A 85 -3.20 -4.48 15.10
C THR A 85 -4.04 -3.31 14.64
N VAL A 86 -3.40 -2.31 14.04
CA VAL A 86 -4.07 -1.14 13.47
C VAL A 86 -3.72 -1.04 12.00
N VAL A 87 -4.74 -1.03 11.14
CA VAL A 87 -4.57 -0.87 9.69
C VAL A 87 -4.85 0.57 9.29
N LEU A 88 -3.91 1.17 8.55
CA LEU A 88 -4.05 2.47 7.93
C LEU A 88 -4.22 2.30 6.43
N MET A 89 -5.20 2.99 5.87
CA MET A 89 -5.52 2.97 4.44
C MET A 89 -6.04 4.34 4.02
N HIS A 90 -5.79 4.74 2.78
CA HIS A 90 -6.21 6.04 2.27
C HIS A 90 -7.66 6.00 1.75
N ARG A 91 -7.98 5.00 0.92
CA ARG A 91 -9.37 4.71 0.52
C ARG A 91 -10.01 3.85 1.60
N ASP A 92 -11.22 4.19 1.98
CA ASP A 92 -11.95 3.46 3.01
C ASP A 92 -12.46 2.11 2.45
N PRO A 93 -12.77 1.14 3.34
CA PRO A 93 -13.21 -0.18 2.93
C PRO A 93 -14.71 -0.23 2.60
N PHE A 94 -15.45 0.88 2.70
CA PHE A 94 -16.88 0.88 2.50
C PHE A 94 -17.22 1.04 1.01
N GLN A 95 -18.23 0.29 0.59
CA GLN A 95 -18.90 0.54 -0.68
C GLN A 95 -20.13 1.39 -0.40
N TYR A 96 -20.18 2.56 -1.01
CA TYR A 96 -21.34 3.44 -0.97
C TYR A 96 -22.33 3.00 -2.06
N ALA A 97 -23.59 2.83 -1.67
CA ALA A 97 -24.69 2.40 -2.55
C ALA A 97 -25.20 3.54 -3.43
#